data_AF-A0A0B1RVD8-F1
#
_entry.id   AF-A0A0B1RVD8-F1
#
_cell.length_a   1.000
_cell.length_b   1.000
_cell.length_c   1.000
_cell.angle_alpha   90.00
_cell.angle_beta   90.00
_cell.angle_gamma   90.00
#
_symmetry.space_group_name_H-M   'P 1'
#
loop_
_entity.id
_entity.type
_entity.pdbx_description
1 polymer ?
#
loop_
_entity_poly.entity_id
_entity_poly.type
_entity_poly.pdbx_seq_one_letter_code
_entity_poly.pdbx_strand_id
1 'polypeptide(L)'
;MKNIIEKTVQKFKRLDVLINNAGGTSGSICAENELDDISMFDYVFNLNTRSVLRLCQLAFPHLTKTKGEIVNVSSVAGLPNGAVSS
;
A
#
# COMPACT_ATOMS: atom_id res chain seq x y z
N MET A 1 12.37 -1.66 -2.54
CA MET A 1 11.39 -2.68 -2.10
C MET A 1 11.96 -4.10 -1.99
N LYS A 2 12.48 -4.77 -3.03
CA LYS A 2 13.00 -6.17 -2.94
C LYS A 2 13.89 -6.43 -1.72
N ASN A 3 14.77 -5.48 -1.44
CA ASN A 3 15.76 -5.59 -0.38
C ASN A 3 15.18 -5.70 1.05
N ILE A 4 13.97 -5.19 1.34
CA ILE A 4 13.45 -5.20 2.72
C ILE A 4 12.95 -6.57 3.16
N ILE A 5 12.18 -7.26 2.31
CA ILE A 5 11.67 -8.61 2.60
C ILE A 5 12.83 -9.59 2.72
N GLU A 6 13.77 -9.54 1.77
CA GLU A 6 14.96 -10.38 1.78
C GLU A 6 15.79 -10.18 3.05
N LYS A 7 16.07 -8.93 3.46
CA LYS A 7 16.80 -8.63 4.70
C LYS A 7 16.07 -9.12 5.95
N THR A 8 14.75 -8.91 6.03
CA THR A 8 13.93 -9.38 7.16
C THR A 8 14.02 -10.90 7.27
N VAL A 9 13.81 -11.63 6.16
CA VAL A 9 13.89 -13.09 6.14
C VAL A 9 15.32 -13.57 6.42
N GLN A 10 16.35 -12.90 5.91
CA GLN A 10 17.74 -13.25 6.22
C GLN A 10 18.07 -13.10 7.71
N LYS A 11 17.58 -12.04 8.34
CA LYS A 11 17.84 -11.73 9.76
C LYS A 11 17.01 -12.61 10.71
N PHE A 12 15.71 -12.72 10.46
CA PHE A 12 14.77 -13.39 11.37
C PHE A 12 14.40 -14.80 10.95
N LYS A 13 14.87 -15.26 9.78
CA LYS A 13 14.61 -16.58 9.17
C LYS A 13 13.13 -16.86 8.85
N ARG A 14 12.26 -15.88 9.10
CA ARG A 14 10.83 -16.04 9.08
C ARG A 14 10.14 -14.72 8.75
N LEU A 15 8.95 -14.82 8.17
CA LEU A 15 8.02 -13.72 8.00
C LEU A 15 6.61 -14.25 8.28
N ASP A 16 5.97 -13.76 9.33
CA ASP A 16 4.65 -14.22 9.77
C ASP A 16 3.55 -13.20 9.47
N VAL A 17 3.89 -11.91 9.43
CA VAL A 17 2.92 -10.85 9.16
C VAL A 17 3.54 -9.78 8.27
N LEU A 18 2.82 -9.34 7.25
CA LEU A 18 3.09 -8.12 6.49
C LEU A 18 2.01 -7.08 6.80
N ILE A 19 2.42 -5.89 7.26
CA ILE A 19 1.51 -4.76 7.48
C ILE A 19 1.81 -3.69 6.44
N ASN A 20 0.88 -3.47 5.51
CA ASN A 20 0.93 -2.40 4.54
C ASN A 20 0.22 -1.18 5.11
N ASN A 21 0.98 -0.33 5.82
CA ASN A 21 0.47 0.90 6.44
C ASN A 21 0.97 2.19 5.77
N ALA A 22 2.00 2.11 4.93
CA ALA A 22 2.48 3.29 4.22
C ALA A 22 1.42 3.73 3.21
N GLY A 23 0.90 4.95 3.38
CA GLY A 23 -0.14 5.51 2.53
C GLY A 23 -0.29 7.01 2.79
N GLY A 24 -0.93 7.70 1.85
CA GLY A 24 -1.18 9.13 1.95
C GLY A 24 -2.06 9.65 0.83
N THR A 25 -2.48 10.90 0.97
CA THR A 25 -3.15 11.66 -0.08
C THR A 25 -2.25 12.82 -0.47
N SER A 26 -2.27 13.21 -1.74
CA SER A 26 -1.89 14.57 -2.11
C SER A 26 -3.07 15.51 -1.85
N GLY A 27 -2.83 16.82 -1.73
CA GLY A 27 -3.89 17.83 -1.60
C GLY A 27 -4.89 17.80 -2.77
N SER A 28 -5.91 18.69 -2.71
CA SER A 28 -7.08 18.70 -3.60
C SER A 28 -6.76 18.38 -5.07
N ILE A 29 -6.99 17.13 -5.46
CA ILE A 29 -6.88 16.61 -6.84
C ILE A 29 -7.89 17.31 -7.77
N CYS A 30 -8.81 18.10 -7.20
CA CYS A 30 -9.91 18.76 -7.88
C CYS A 30 -9.81 20.30 -7.86
N ALA A 31 -8.61 20.88 -7.77
CA ALA A 31 -8.49 22.28 -8.17
C ALA A 31 -8.69 22.36 -9.70
N GLU A 32 -9.63 23.20 -10.16
CA GLU A 32 -10.05 23.31 -11.57
C GLU A 32 -8.89 23.54 -12.57
N ASN A 33 -7.69 23.91 -12.07
CA ASN A 33 -6.50 24.20 -12.86
C ASN A 33 -5.44 23.07 -12.86
N GLU A 34 -5.67 21.92 -12.19
CA GLU A 34 -4.70 20.81 -12.09
C GLU A 34 -5.12 19.52 -12.82
N LEU A 35 -6.25 19.54 -13.56
CA LEU A 35 -6.82 18.36 -14.21
C LEU A 35 -5.92 17.71 -15.27
N ASP A 36 -4.91 18.42 -15.79
CA ASP A 36 -3.95 17.91 -16.78
C ASP A 36 -2.69 17.28 -16.14
N ASP A 37 -2.48 17.41 -14.83
CA ASP A 37 -1.30 16.86 -14.14
C ASP A 37 -1.57 15.50 -13.49
N ILE A 38 -1.24 14.43 -14.23
CA ILE A 38 -1.36 13.04 -13.75
C ILE A 38 -0.33 12.66 -12.68
N SER A 39 0.72 13.48 -12.46
CA SER A 39 1.82 13.12 -11.56
C SER A 39 1.38 12.92 -10.12
N MET A 40 0.36 13.67 -9.68
CA MET A 40 -0.23 13.55 -8.35
C MET A 40 -1.03 12.25 -8.20
N PHE A 41 -1.83 11.91 -9.22
CA PHE A 41 -2.50 10.61 -9.28
C PHE A 41 -1.47 9.47 -9.24
N ASP A 42 -0.44 9.55 -10.07
CA ASP A 42 0.62 8.55 -10.13
C ASP A 42 1.34 8.42 -8.79
N TYR A 43 1.63 9.52 -8.10
CA TYR A 43 2.24 9.50 -6.77
C TYR A 43 1.37 8.74 -5.77
N VAL A 44 0.09 9.13 -5.65
CA VAL A 44 -0.86 8.52 -4.72
C VAL A 44 -1.10 7.06 -5.05
N PHE A 45 -1.27 6.71 -6.33
CA PHE A 45 -1.49 5.35 -6.77
C PHE A 45 -0.24 4.47 -6.58
N ASN A 46 0.95 5.01 -6.85
CA ASN A 46 2.20 4.32 -6.62
C ASN A 46 2.41 4.02 -5.13
N LEU A 47 2.08 4.98 -4.27
CA LEU A 47 2.19 4.85 -2.81
C LEU A 47 1.15 3.86 -2.26
N ASN A 48 -0.14 4.09 -2.51
CA ASN A 48 -1.23 3.40 -1.83
C ASN A 48 -1.58 2.03 -2.44
N THR A 49 -1.33 1.85 -3.75
CA THR A 49 -1.80 0.66 -4.48
C THR A 49 -0.63 -0.16 -4.99
N ARG A 50 0.25 0.45 -5.78
CA ARG A 50 1.33 -0.29 -6.45
C ARG A 50 2.36 -0.82 -5.45
N SER A 51 2.73 -0.02 -4.46
CA SER A 51 3.70 -0.43 -3.44
C SER A 51 3.17 -1.61 -2.60
N VAL A 52 1.90 -1.55 -2.20
CA VAL A 52 1.18 -2.58 -1.44
C VAL A 52 1.17 -3.90 -2.22
N LEU A 53 0.69 -3.87 -3.47
CA LEU A 53 0.67 -5.06 -4.33
C LEU A 53 2.07 -5.64 -4.50
N ARG A 54 3.08 -4.78 -4.67
CA ARG A 54 4.46 -5.24 -4.85
C ARG A 54 5.02 -5.90 -3.59
N LEU A 55 4.73 -5.36 -2.40
CA LEU A 55 5.14 -5.97 -1.14
C LEU A 55 4.45 -7.32 -0.92
N CYS A 56 3.15 -7.42 -1.22
CA CYS A 56 2.42 -8.69 -1.16
C CYS A 56 3.06 -9.76 -2.06
N GLN A 57 3.38 -9.43 -3.33
CA GLN A 57 4.06 -10.35 -4.24
C GLN A 57 5.41 -10.86 -3.69
N LEU A 58 6.19 -9.95 -3.10
CA LEU A 58 7.51 -10.30 -2.55
C LEU A 58 7.39 -11.11 -1.25
N ALA A 59 6.40 -10.85 -0.42
CA ALA A 59 6.19 -11.55 0.85
C ALA A 59 5.49 -12.91 0.70
N PHE A 60 4.68 -13.09 -0.34
CA PHE A 60 3.89 -14.30 -0.60
C PHE A 60 4.64 -15.64 -0.43
N PRO A 61 5.82 -15.86 -1.05
CA PRO A 61 6.54 -17.14 -0.89
C PRO A 61 7.07 -17.39 0.54
N HIS A 62 7.12 -16.35 1.38
CA HIS A 62 7.56 -16.46 2.78
C HIS A 62 6.36 -16.66 3.72
N LEU A 63 5.27 -15.93 3.49
CA LEU A 63 4.04 -16.02 4.29
C LEU A 63 3.33 -17.37 4.11
N THR A 64 3.36 -17.96 2.91
CA THR A 64 2.79 -19.29 2.66
C THR A 64 3.45 -20.39 3.51
N LYS A 65 4.76 -20.28 3.79
CA LYS A 65 5.50 -21.24 4.62
C LYS A 65 5.10 -21.15 6.10
N THR A 66 4.66 -19.99 6.53
CA THR A 66 4.32 -19.69 7.93
C THR A 66 2.83 -19.73 8.20
N LYS A 67 1.99 -19.83 7.16
CA LYS A 67 0.56 -19.51 7.22
C LYS A 67 0.34 -18.10 7.78
N GLY A 68 1.20 -17.18 7.36
CA GLY A 68 1.22 -15.81 7.79
C GLY A 68 0.17 -14.96 7.10
N GLU A 69 -0.06 -13.76 7.66
CA GLU A 69 -1.17 -12.89 7.30
C GLU A 69 -0.70 -11.57 6.68
N ILE A 70 -1.57 -10.95 5.89
CA ILE A 70 -1.38 -9.61 5.32
C ILE A 70 -2.45 -8.68 5.87
N VAL A 71 -2.02 -7.57 6.48
CA VAL A 71 -2.90 -6.50 6.95
C VAL A 71 -2.69 -5.26 6.08
N ASN A 72 -3.74 -4.85 5.38
CA ASN A 72 -3.73 -3.60 4.61
C ASN A 72 -4.48 -2.53 5.38
N VAL A 73 -3.80 -1.43 5.73
CA VAL A 73 -4.43 -0.28 6.37
C VAL A 73 -4.93 0.66 5.28
N SER A 74 -6.24 0.85 5.23
CA SER A 74 -6.92 1.75 4.29
C SER A 74 -7.70 2.83 5.04
N SER A 75 -8.34 3.72 4.30
CA SER A 75 -9.19 4.80 4.84
C SER A 75 -10.68 4.51 4.61
N VAL A 76 -11.53 5.12 5.43
CA VAL A 76 -12.98 5.19 5.18
C VAL A 76 -13.28 5.73 3.80
N ALA A 77 -12.45 6.62 3.25
CA ALA A 77 -12.58 7.17 1.90
C ALA A 77 -12.58 6.11 0.78
N GLY A 78 -12.10 4.88 1.05
CA GLY A 78 -12.18 3.76 0.11
C GLY A 78 -13.54 3.05 0.08
N LEU A 79 -14.47 3.42 0.97
CA LEU A 79 -15.84 2.88 0.98
C LEU A 79 -16.75 3.68 0.05
N PRO A 80 -17.80 3.05 -0.52
CA PRO A 80 -18.75 3.72 -1.42
C PRO A 80 -19.35 5.02 -0.86
N ASN A 81 -19.54 5.10 0.47
CA ASN A 81 -20.09 6.26 1.17
C ASN A 81 -19.06 6.94 2.09
N GLY A 82 -17.78 6.67 1.92
CA GLY A 82 -16.71 7.11 2.82
C GLY A 82 -16.45 8.60 2.87
N ALA A 83 -16.87 9.33 1.83
CA ALA A 83 -16.66 10.75 1.65
C ALA A 83 -17.93 11.59 1.84
N VAL A 84 -19.10 10.96 2.02
CA VAL A 84 -20.37 11.65 2.27
C VAL A 84 -20.62 11.69 3.77
N SER A 85 -20.26 12.80 4.41
CA SER A 85 -20.89 13.18 5.67
C SER A 85 -22.33 13.56 5.37
N SER A 86 -23.28 12.84 5.97
CA SER A 86 -24.69 13.22 6.06
C SER A 86 -24.89 14.65 6.54
#